data_AF-A0A5C8DTP9-F1
#
_entry.id   AF-A0A5C8DTP9-F1
#
_cell.length_a   1.000
_cell.length_b   1.000
_cell.length_c   1.000
_cell.angle_alpha   90.00
_cell.angle_beta   90.00
_cell.angle_gamma   90.00
#
_symmetry.space_group_name_H-M   'P 1'
#
loop_
_entity.id
_entity.type
_entity.pdbx_description
1 polymer ?
#
loop_
_entity_poly.entity_id
_entity_poly.type
_entity_poly.pdbx_seq_one_letter_code
_entity_poly.pdbx_strand_id
1 'polypeptide(L)'
;MHLLEKILPIQSPSYQEEQMIQFIKAHCRALGCKVWVNKGNVYITKGKASRYPCMVAHTDTVFDFIPQEHLQVYYYEDKVFGVDTRTSTLTGLGMDDKIGIWIALKMLEEQDHLKCFFPHAEEVGAHGSAKAAMSFFRDVAYCIQCDRMGNSDLVTEIYGTKICSDQFLNDIGGLMGKFGYKPSTGALTDVYQLVINGINKSCINTSTGYYNPHQMDEYIEARDIFNTLDFIRSILALLGDKTYDLPRSYSKHAPYATRSYYTPAYSKPVQAKQDNNTWEVYDCCSGCGHYTVIVEDYFTLCQACYDQYYADLFFTYERKSRQNLEESSTREL
;
A
#
# COMPACT_ATOMS: atom_id res chain seq x y z
N MET A 1 1.17 -23.36 -7.06
CA MET A 1 1.78 -24.00 -5.88
C MET A 1 3.27 -23.74 -5.76
N HIS A 2 4.13 -24.10 -6.73
CA HIS A 2 5.60 -23.97 -6.57
C HIS A 2 6.14 -22.57 -6.23
N LEU A 3 5.48 -21.48 -6.67
CA LEU A 3 5.89 -20.13 -6.28
C LEU A 3 5.48 -19.81 -4.83
N LEU A 4 4.26 -20.20 -4.44
CA LEU A 4 3.73 -19.99 -3.10
C LEU A 4 4.57 -20.76 -2.05
N GLU A 5 4.93 -22.00 -2.35
CA GLU A 5 5.83 -22.84 -1.53
C GLU A 5 7.19 -22.19 -1.25
N LYS A 6 7.65 -21.28 -2.13
CA LYS A 6 8.90 -20.54 -1.95
C LYS A 6 8.72 -19.25 -1.16
N ILE A 7 7.56 -18.60 -1.27
CA ILE A 7 7.26 -17.33 -0.60
C ILE A 7 6.93 -17.55 0.88
N LEU A 8 6.07 -18.53 1.18
CA LEU A 8 5.55 -18.74 2.53
C LEU A 8 6.66 -18.91 3.58
N PRO A 9 7.75 -19.66 3.35
CA PRO A 9 8.81 -19.83 4.35
C PRO A 9 9.71 -18.60 4.56
N ILE A 10 9.66 -17.58 3.69
CA ILE A 10 10.54 -16.40 3.78
C ILE A 10 9.99 -15.47 4.86
N GLN A 11 10.64 -15.42 6.01
CA GLN A 11 10.24 -14.50 7.08
C GLN A 11 10.64 -13.07 6.73
N SER A 12 9.70 -12.14 6.87
CA SER A 12 9.90 -10.71 6.57
C SER A 12 9.19 -9.82 7.58
N PRO A 13 9.60 -9.80 8.86
CA PRO A 13 9.07 -8.84 9.82
C PRO A 13 9.27 -7.40 9.33
N SER A 14 8.40 -6.46 9.73
CA SER A 14 8.58 -5.05 9.37
C SER A 14 9.98 -4.53 9.68
N TYR A 15 10.58 -3.81 8.73
CA TYR A 15 11.97 -3.34 8.72
C TYR A 15 13.06 -4.43 8.61
N GLN A 16 12.68 -5.69 8.43
CA GLN A 16 13.58 -6.84 8.23
C GLN A 16 13.21 -7.61 6.95
N GLU A 17 12.72 -6.92 5.93
CA GLU A 17 12.15 -7.49 4.71
C GLU A 17 13.19 -7.91 3.66
N GLU A 18 14.49 -7.79 3.96
CA GLU A 18 15.59 -7.96 3.00
C GLU A 18 15.51 -9.30 2.24
N GLN A 19 15.19 -10.39 2.92
CA GLN A 19 15.08 -11.71 2.26
C GLN A 19 13.94 -11.74 1.22
N MET A 20 12.77 -11.21 1.57
CA MET A 20 11.61 -11.11 0.67
C MET A 20 11.92 -10.19 -0.52
N ILE A 21 12.51 -9.03 -0.24
CA ILE A 21 12.94 -8.08 -1.27
C ILE A 21 13.93 -8.73 -2.24
N GLN A 22 14.93 -9.47 -1.75
CA GLN A 22 15.90 -10.16 -2.62
C GLN A 22 15.24 -11.27 -3.44
N PHE A 23 14.30 -12.03 -2.86
CA PHE A 23 13.52 -13.02 -3.59
C PHE A 23 12.73 -12.39 -4.74
N ILE A 24 11.97 -11.32 -4.46
CA ILE A 24 11.19 -10.59 -5.47
C ILE A 24 12.10 -10.06 -6.57
N LYS A 25 13.22 -9.41 -6.21
CA LYS A 25 14.18 -8.89 -7.20
C LYS A 25 14.74 -9.98 -8.09
N ALA A 26 15.14 -11.12 -7.52
CA ALA A 26 15.70 -12.24 -8.27
C ALA A 26 14.66 -12.83 -9.22
N HIS A 27 13.45 -13.09 -8.73
CA HIS A 27 12.35 -13.62 -9.51
C HIS A 27 11.99 -12.68 -10.69
N CYS A 28 11.78 -11.40 -10.42
CA CYS A 28 11.43 -10.42 -11.45
C CYS A 28 12.55 -10.22 -12.49
N ARG A 29 13.83 -10.24 -12.09
CA ARG A 29 14.95 -10.16 -13.03
C ARG A 29 15.02 -11.38 -13.94
N ALA A 30 14.73 -12.58 -13.43
CA ALA A 30 14.67 -13.79 -14.22
C ALA A 30 13.55 -13.74 -15.28
N LEU A 31 12.47 -13.01 -15.02
CA LEU A 31 11.40 -12.72 -15.99
C LEU A 31 11.75 -11.59 -16.98
N GLY A 32 12.95 -11.02 -16.90
CA GLY A 32 13.38 -9.90 -17.75
C GLY A 32 12.80 -8.54 -17.35
N CYS A 33 12.23 -8.42 -16.14
CA CYS A 33 11.68 -7.16 -15.65
C CYS A 33 12.79 -6.17 -15.27
N LYS A 34 12.50 -4.89 -15.46
CA LYS A 34 13.30 -3.82 -14.85
C LYS A 34 12.93 -3.71 -13.38
N VAL A 35 13.95 -3.68 -12.53
CA VAL A 35 13.80 -3.66 -11.07
C VAL A 35 14.56 -2.46 -10.52
N TRP A 36 13.83 -1.60 -9.80
CA TRP A 36 14.38 -0.46 -9.09
C TRP A 36 14.00 -0.54 -7.62
N VAL A 37 14.94 -0.26 -6.73
CA VAL A 37 14.71 -0.26 -5.28
C VAL A 37 15.08 1.12 -4.76
N ASN A 38 14.22 1.69 -3.93
CA ASN A 38 14.45 3.00 -3.32
C ASN A 38 13.82 3.05 -1.94
N LYS A 39 14.63 3.30 -0.90
CA LYS A 39 14.19 3.39 0.50
C LYS A 39 13.30 2.19 0.90
N GLY A 40 13.77 0.96 0.69
CA GLY A 40 13.03 -0.27 1.00
C GLY A 40 11.97 -0.67 -0.02
N ASN A 41 11.35 0.30 -0.71
CA ASN A 41 10.33 0.02 -1.71
C ASN A 41 10.92 -0.61 -2.99
N VAL A 42 10.22 -1.59 -3.56
CA VAL A 42 10.59 -2.25 -4.82
C VAL A 42 9.61 -1.89 -5.94
N TYR A 43 10.16 -1.42 -7.05
CA TYR A 43 9.43 -0.98 -8.23
C TYR A 43 9.80 -1.89 -9.41
N ILE A 44 8.80 -2.55 -9.99
CA ILE A 44 8.97 -3.50 -11.10
C ILE A 44 8.27 -2.97 -12.34
N THR A 45 8.93 -3.06 -13.49
CA THR A 45 8.30 -2.81 -14.79
C THR A 45 8.64 -3.93 -15.76
N LYS A 46 7.62 -4.64 -16.25
CA LYS A 46 7.73 -5.65 -17.30
C LYS A 46 7.24 -5.07 -18.62
N GLY A 47 7.90 -5.41 -19.72
CA GLY A 47 7.48 -5.06 -21.07
C GLY A 47 7.66 -3.59 -21.43
N LYS A 48 7.06 -3.19 -22.56
CA LYS A 48 7.01 -1.80 -23.06
C LYS A 48 5.58 -1.48 -23.48
N ALA A 49 4.93 -0.58 -22.76
CA ALA A 49 3.60 -0.07 -23.05
C ALA A 49 3.55 1.45 -22.76
N SER A 50 2.53 2.12 -23.32
CA SER A 50 2.25 3.54 -23.05
C SER A 50 1.56 3.74 -21.71
N ARG A 51 0.83 2.72 -21.25
CA ARG A 51 0.16 2.65 -19.97
C ARG A 51 0.33 1.26 -19.38
N TYR A 52 0.31 1.15 -18.05
CA TYR A 52 0.45 -0.13 -17.36
C TYR A 52 -0.64 -0.31 -16.31
N PRO A 53 -1.30 -1.48 -16.24
CA PRO A 53 -1.88 -1.91 -14.98
C PRO A 53 -0.78 -2.02 -13.91
N CYS A 54 -1.13 -1.81 -12.65
CA CYS A 54 -0.20 -1.92 -11.53
C CYS A 54 -0.74 -2.83 -10.43
N MET A 55 0.03 -3.84 -10.03
CA MET A 55 -0.22 -4.59 -8.80
C MET A 55 0.50 -3.93 -7.62
N VAL A 56 -0.11 -3.96 -6.44
CA VAL A 56 0.47 -3.46 -5.19
C VAL A 56 0.37 -4.56 -4.13
N ALA A 57 1.46 -4.84 -3.41
CA ALA A 57 1.48 -5.79 -2.31
C ALA A 57 2.64 -5.47 -1.35
N HIS A 58 2.41 -5.38 -0.05
CA HIS A 58 3.47 -5.02 0.89
C HIS A 58 4.41 -6.21 1.17
N THR A 59 5.65 -5.93 1.58
CA THR A 59 6.68 -6.97 1.77
C THR A 59 6.85 -7.44 3.20
N ASP A 60 6.35 -6.68 4.16
CA ASP A 60 6.50 -6.98 5.58
C ASP A 60 5.38 -7.86 6.12
N THR A 61 5.53 -8.25 7.39
CA THR A 61 4.61 -9.09 8.13
C THR A 61 4.71 -8.67 9.61
N VAL A 62 3.64 -8.89 10.37
CA VAL A 62 3.61 -8.55 11.81
C VAL A 62 4.35 -9.53 12.72
N PHE A 63 4.78 -10.70 12.21
CA PHE A 63 5.28 -11.78 13.05
C PHE A 63 6.77 -11.64 13.37
N ASP A 64 7.14 -12.02 14.59
CA ASP A 64 8.53 -12.12 15.01
C ASP A 64 9.25 -13.28 14.29
N PHE A 65 10.57 -13.15 14.18
CA PHE A 65 11.41 -14.17 13.57
C PHE A 65 11.46 -15.43 14.45
N ILE A 66 11.23 -16.59 13.83
CA ILE A 66 11.53 -17.90 14.41
C ILE A 66 12.68 -18.57 13.64
N PRO A 67 13.51 -19.40 14.29
CA PRO A 67 14.60 -20.09 13.58
C PRO A 67 14.04 -20.92 12.41
N GLN A 68 14.64 -20.79 11.23
CA GLN A 68 14.07 -21.27 9.97
C GLN A 68 13.83 -22.78 9.96
N GLU A 69 14.71 -23.55 10.62
CA GLU A 69 14.59 -25.00 10.79
C GLU A 69 13.34 -25.42 11.58
N HIS A 70 12.73 -24.48 12.32
CA HIS A 70 11.56 -24.72 13.12
C HIS A 70 10.25 -24.23 12.51
N LEU A 71 10.32 -23.38 11.48
CA LEU A 71 9.16 -22.94 10.71
C LEU A 71 8.77 -23.99 9.68
N GLN A 72 7.60 -24.61 9.86
CA GLN A 72 7.04 -25.54 8.90
C GLN A 72 5.72 -25.04 8.33
N VAL A 73 5.59 -25.15 7.01
CA VAL A 73 4.33 -24.89 6.30
C VAL A 73 3.57 -26.20 6.16
N TYR A 74 2.37 -26.27 6.72
CA TYR A 74 1.49 -27.43 6.64
C TYR A 74 0.39 -27.19 5.60
N TYR A 75 0.13 -28.24 4.82
CA TYR A 75 -0.96 -28.30 3.85
C TYR A 75 -1.91 -29.39 4.32
N TYR A 76 -3.15 -29.02 4.66
CA TYR A 76 -4.16 -29.95 5.14
C TYR A 76 -5.48 -29.65 4.43
N GLU A 77 -5.97 -30.62 3.66
CA GLU A 77 -7.11 -30.44 2.76
C GLU A 77 -6.86 -29.22 1.84
N ASP A 78 -7.76 -28.23 1.87
CA ASP A 78 -7.64 -27.00 1.11
C ASP A 78 -6.99 -25.86 1.92
N LYS A 79 -6.45 -26.14 3.11
CA LYS A 79 -5.84 -25.12 3.99
C LYS A 79 -4.33 -25.16 4.01
N VAL A 80 -3.72 -23.99 4.19
CA VAL A 80 -2.29 -23.83 4.44
C VAL A 80 -2.07 -22.96 5.68
N PHE A 81 -1.23 -23.41 6.60
CA PHE A 81 -0.92 -22.72 7.86
C PHE A 81 0.51 -23.01 8.34
N GLY A 82 1.01 -22.21 9.27
CA GLY A 82 2.34 -22.35 9.85
C GLY A 82 2.33 -23.13 11.17
N VAL A 83 3.42 -23.85 11.44
CA VAL A 83 3.68 -24.50 12.73
C VAL A 83 5.12 -24.21 13.17
N ASP A 84 5.28 -23.80 14.43
CA ASP A 84 6.57 -23.81 15.11
C ASP A 84 6.79 -25.19 15.75
N THR A 85 7.76 -25.93 15.21
CA THR A 85 8.04 -27.30 15.65
C THR A 85 8.65 -27.41 17.05
N ARG A 86 9.19 -26.32 17.61
CA ARG A 86 9.74 -26.33 18.99
C ARG A 86 8.65 -26.46 20.03
N THR A 87 7.54 -25.77 19.79
CA THR A 87 6.38 -25.71 20.68
C THR A 87 5.24 -26.60 20.22
N SER A 88 5.29 -27.09 18.98
CA SER A 88 4.20 -27.84 18.33
C SER A 88 2.88 -27.04 18.31
N THR A 89 2.97 -25.73 18.11
CA THR A 89 1.82 -24.81 18.04
C THR A 89 1.77 -24.12 16.68
N LEU A 90 0.59 -23.62 16.32
CA LEU A 90 0.43 -22.76 15.15
C LEU A 90 1.30 -21.51 15.28
N THR A 91 1.77 -21.01 14.15
CA THR A 91 2.54 -19.77 14.05
C THR A 91 2.18 -19.04 12.76
N GLY A 92 2.34 -17.72 12.78
CA GLY A 92 2.13 -16.89 11.61
C GLY A 92 3.14 -17.14 10.51
N LEU A 93 2.64 -17.18 9.28
CA LEU A 93 3.44 -17.15 8.05
C LEU A 93 3.47 -15.77 7.40
N GLY A 94 2.70 -14.80 7.86
CA GLY A 94 2.51 -13.51 7.20
C GLY A 94 1.70 -13.65 5.91
N MET A 95 0.52 -14.29 5.98
CA MET A 95 -0.35 -14.40 4.81
C MET A 95 -0.77 -13.02 4.28
N ASP A 96 -0.95 -12.08 5.21
CA ASP A 96 -0.94 -10.65 5.01
C ASP A 96 0.53 -10.16 4.96
N ASP A 97 1.09 -9.75 3.81
CA ASP A 97 0.52 -9.76 2.44
C ASP A 97 1.31 -10.68 1.48
N LYS A 98 1.85 -11.80 1.98
CA LYS A 98 2.51 -12.79 1.10
C LYS A 98 1.61 -13.33 0.00
N ILE A 99 0.29 -13.39 0.22
CA ILE A 99 -0.65 -13.82 -0.82
C ILE A 99 -0.80 -12.76 -1.90
N GLY A 100 -0.86 -11.46 -1.56
CA GLY A 100 -0.79 -10.38 -2.53
C GLY A 100 0.51 -10.38 -3.33
N ILE A 101 1.66 -10.62 -2.68
CA ILE A 101 2.95 -10.80 -3.38
C ILE A 101 2.86 -11.96 -4.38
N TRP A 102 2.35 -13.11 -3.95
CA TRP A 102 2.21 -14.28 -4.81
C TRP A 102 1.35 -13.99 -6.04
N ILE A 103 0.19 -13.35 -5.87
CA ILE A 103 -0.69 -12.96 -6.99
C ILE A 103 0.01 -11.98 -7.92
N ALA A 104 0.67 -10.94 -7.39
CA ALA A 104 1.38 -9.95 -8.19
C ALA A 104 2.49 -10.59 -9.05
N LEU A 105 3.27 -11.51 -8.48
CA LEU A 105 4.30 -12.25 -9.22
C LEU A 105 3.69 -13.20 -10.26
N LYS A 106 2.58 -13.88 -9.96
CA LYS A 106 1.84 -14.69 -10.95
C LYS A 106 1.34 -13.86 -12.12
N MET A 107 0.81 -12.67 -11.87
CA MET A 107 0.41 -11.75 -12.95
C MET A 107 1.63 -11.27 -13.75
N LEU A 108 2.77 -11.02 -13.11
CA LEU A 108 4.01 -10.71 -13.84
C LEU A 108 4.47 -11.87 -14.73
N GLU A 109 4.28 -13.13 -14.36
CA GLU A 109 4.61 -14.26 -15.23
C GLU A 109 3.74 -14.27 -16.49
N GLU A 110 2.46 -13.91 -16.36
CA GLU A 110 1.43 -14.10 -17.39
C GLU A 110 1.21 -12.90 -18.32
N GLN A 111 1.44 -11.66 -17.84
CA GLN A 111 1.20 -10.45 -18.64
C GLN A 111 2.42 -10.07 -19.49
N ASP A 112 2.20 -9.55 -20.71
CA ASP A 112 3.27 -9.02 -21.57
C ASP A 112 3.88 -7.73 -20.99
N HIS A 113 3.05 -6.90 -20.37
CA HIS A 113 3.45 -5.68 -19.68
C HIS A 113 2.62 -5.48 -18.42
N LEU A 114 3.31 -5.14 -17.33
CA LEU A 114 2.71 -4.93 -16.02
C LEU A 114 3.70 -4.17 -15.14
N LYS A 115 3.18 -3.33 -14.24
CA LYS A 115 3.96 -2.78 -13.14
C LYS A 115 3.59 -3.47 -11.84
N CYS A 116 4.57 -3.63 -10.96
CA CYS A 116 4.32 -3.99 -9.57
C CYS A 116 5.05 -3.01 -8.65
N PHE A 117 4.38 -2.65 -7.57
CA PHE A 117 4.94 -1.85 -6.50
C PHE A 117 4.85 -2.66 -5.21
N PHE A 118 6.00 -2.95 -4.60
CA PHE A 118 6.09 -3.65 -3.33
C PHE A 118 6.60 -2.69 -2.27
N PRO A 119 5.72 -1.98 -1.55
CA PRO A 119 6.09 -1.11 -0.45
C PRO A 119 6.59 -1.92 0.75
N HIS A 120 7.45 -1.29 1.54
CA HIS A 120 7.91 -1.84 2.82
C HIS A 120 7.14 -1.21 4.00
N ALA A 121 7.14 -1.87 5.16
CA ALA A 121 6.59 -1.36 6.41
C ALA A 121 5.13 -0.84 6.31
N GLU A 122 4.23 -1.63 5.72
CA GLU A 122 2.79 -1.35 5.70
C GLU A 122 2.17 -1.55 7.08
N GLU A 123 2.53 -2.65 7.73
CA GLU A 123 1.91 -3.15 8.98
C GLU A 123 2.10 -2.20 10.18
N VAL A 124 3.01 -1.24 10.03
CA VAL A 124 3.36 -0.22 11.02
C VAL A 124 2.93 1.19 10.59
N GLY A 125 2.11 1.30 9.54
CA GLY A 125 1.47 2.54 9.10
C GLY A 125 1.78 3.00 7.67
N ALA A 126 1.84 2.08 6.71
CA ALA A 126 1.98 2.39 5.27
C ALA A 126 3.21 3.26 4.96
N HIS A 127 4.33 3.06 5.67
CA HIS A 127 5.50 3.94 5.56
C HIS A 127 6.16 3.91 4.18
N GLY A 128 6.18 2.74 3.54
CA GLY A 128 6.71 2.57 2.19
C GLY A 128 5.89 3.35 1.17
N SER A 129 4.58 3.13 1.13
CA SER A 129 3.70 3.84 0.20
C SER A 129 3.60 5.33 0.49
N ALA A 130 3.68 5.76 1.76
CA ALA A 130 3.73 7.18 2.12
C ALA A 130 4.92 7.91 1.47
N LYS A 131 6.04 7.22 1.29
CA LYS A 131 7.27 7.76 0.67
C LYS A 131 7.45 7.28 -0.78
N ALA A 132 6.38 6.80 -1.43
CA ALA A 132 6.46 6.26 -2.77
C ALA A 132 6.92 7.33 -3.80
N ALA A 133 7.82 6.93 -4.69
CA ALA A 133 8.25 7.79 -5.79
C ALA A 133 7.15 7.91 -6.85
N MET A 134 6.31 8.95 -6.75
CA MET A 134 5.13 9.14 -7.59
C MET A 134 5.44 9.25 -9.10
N SER A 135 6.68 9.56 -9.48
CA SER A 135 7.13 9.53 -10.88
C SER A 135 7.00 8.15 -11.53
N PHE A 136 7.10 7.07 -10.76
CA PHE A 136 6.93 5.69 -11.24
C PHE A 136 5.52 5.42 -11.76
N PHE A 137 4.51 6.12 -11.23
CA PHE A 137 3.09 5.86 -11.50
C PHE A 137 2.48 6.74 -12.60
N ARG A 138 3.26 7.63 -13.25
CA ARG A 138 2.75 8.60 -14.24
C ARG A 138 2.03 7.96 -15.44
N ASP A 139 2.47 6.79 -15.83
CA ASP A 139 1.97 5.94 -16.91
C ASP A 139 1.12 4.77 -16.38
N VAL A 140 0.73 4.76 -15.10
CA VAL A 140 -0.19 3.75 -14.58
C VAL A 140 -1.62 4.02 -15.05
N ALA A 141 -2.34 2.96 -15.39
CA ALA A 141 -3.72 2.98 -15.85
C ALA A 141 -4.71 2.88 -14.67
N TYR A 142 -4.43 1.97 -13.76
CA TYR A 142 -5.15 1.68 -12.51
C TYR A 142 -4.27 0.80 -11.61
N CYS A 143 -4.58 0.75 -10.31
CA CYS A 143 -3.90 -0.13 -9.35
C CYS A 143 -4.83 -1.19 -8.76
N ILE A 144 -4.28 -2.36 -8.49
CA ILE A 144 -4.95 -3.47 -7.82
C ILE A 144 -4.07 -3.91 -6.66
N GLN A 145 -4.62 -3.89 -5.46
CA GLN A 145 -4.04 -4.50 -4.26
C GLN A 145 -4.87 -5.73 -3.88
N CYS A 146 -4.21 -6.74 -3.32
CA CYS A 146 -4.83 -8.00 -2.92
C CYS A 146 -4.54 -8.26 -1.44
N ASP A 147 -4.95 -7.33 -0.59
CA ASP A 147 -4.53 -7.20 0.80
C ASP A 147 -5.77 -6.99 1.70
N ARG A 148 -6.61 -8.02 1.77
CA ARG A 148 -7.73 -8.04 2.71
C ARG A 148 -8.12 -9.49 3.04
N MET A 149 -8.50 -9.73 4.29
CA MET A 149 -9.00 -11.06 4.69
C MET A 149 -10.34 -11.42 4.01
N GLY A 150 -10.59 -12.72 3.82
CA GLY A 150 -11.83 -13.24 3.23
C GLY A 150 -11.81 -13.33 1.71
N ASN A 151 -12.98 -13.43 1.06
CA ASN A 151 -13.05 -13.82 -0.36
C ASN A 151 -14.12 -13.10 -1.21
N SER A 152 -14.81 -12.09 -0.67
CA SER A 152 -15.93 -11.43 -1.34
C SER A 152 -15.85 -9.92 -1.44
N ASP A 153 -14.85 -9.28 -0.84
CA ASP A 153 -14.80 -7.83 -0.71
C ASP A 153 -13.95 -7.19 -1.81
N LEU A 154 -14.49 -6.16 -2.46
CA LEU A 154 -13.79 -5.26 -3.35
C LEU A 154 -13.85 -3.86 -2.75
N VAL A 155 -12.79 -3.43 -2.09
CA VAL A 155 -12.70 -2.11 -1.47
C VAL A 155 -12.60 -1.04 -2.55
N THR A 156 -13.58 -0.15 -2.56
CA THR A 156 -13.66 0.97 -3.51
C THR A 156 -13.63 2.35 -2.82
N GLU A 157 -13.74 2.36 -1.49
CA GLU A 157 -13.74 3.57 -0.66
C GLU A 157 -13.06 3.28 0.69
N ILE A 158 -12.25 4.22 1.17
CA ILE A 158 -11.55 4.13 2.45
C ILE A 158 -11.68 5.48 3.16
N TYR A 159 -12.16 5.48 4.40
CA TYR A 159 -12.37 6.70 5.22
C TYR A 159 -13.12 7.84 4.50
N GLY A 160 -14.16 7.51 3.71
CA GLY A 160 -14.93 8.49 2.93
C GLY A 160 -14.24 9.00 1.66
N THR A 161 -13.01 8.53 1.39
CA THR A 161 -12.27 8.81 0.15
C THR A 161 -12.53 7.71 -0.86
N LYS A 162 -13.16 8.08 -1.98
CA LYS A 162 -13.37 7.19 -3.11
C LYS A 162 -12.03 6.89 -3.79
N ILE A 163 -11.60 5.62 -3.77
CA ILE A 163 -10.36 5.17 -4.39
C ILE A 163 -10.58 4.52 -5.76
N CYS A 164 -11.81 4.17 -6.12
CA CYS A 164 -12.18 3.58 -7.40
C CYS A 164 -13.23 4.44 -8.14
N SER A 165 -13.04 4.71 -9.43
CA SER A 165 -14.06 5.41 -10.24
C SER A 165 -15.29 4.53 -10.53
N ASP A 166 -16.44 5.16 -10.77
CA ASP A 166 -17.66 4.43 -11.16
C ASP A 166 -17.49 3.73 -12.52
N GLN A 167 -16.73 4.33 -13.43
CA GLN A 167 -16.46 3.73 -14.73
C GLN A 167 -15.68 2.41 -14.60
N PHE A 168 -14.66 2.38 -13.72
CA PHE A 168 -13.92 1.16 -13.45
C PHE A 168 -14.85 0.08 -12.90
N LEU A 169 -15.67 0.45 -11.89
CA LEU A 169 -16.58 -0.48 -11.23
C LEU A 169 -17.64 -1.05 -12.18
N ASN A 170 -18.21 -0.19 -13.03
CA ASN A 170 -19.18 -0.61 -14.04
C ASN A 170 -18.58 -1.59 -15.05
N ASP A 171 -17.35 -1.33 -15.51
CA ASP A 171 -16.69 -2.17 -16.50
C ASP A 171 -16.38 -3.57 -15.94
N ILE A 172 -16.03 -3.69 -14.66
CA ILE A 172 -15.74 -4.99 -14.01
C ILE A 172 -16.97 -5.65 -13.37
N GLY A 173 -18.14 -5.00 -13.35
CA GLY A 173 -19.31 -5.47 -12.60
C GLY A 173 -19.78 -6.88 -12.98
N GLY A 174 -19.64 -7.28 -14.25
CA GLY A 174 -19.92 -8.65 -14.69
C GLY A 174 -18.95 -9.68 -14.09
N LEU A 175 -17.67 -9.31 -13.94
CA LEU A 175 -16.66 -10.15 -13.27
C LEU A 175 -16.95 -10.25 -11.78
N MET A 176 -17.33 -9.14 -11.13
CA MET A 176 -17.68 -9.14 -9.71
C MET A 176 -18.80 -10.16 -9.42
N GLY A 177 -19.89 -10.13 -10.20
CA GLY A 177 -20.97 -11.10 -10.08
C GLY A 177 -20.53 -12.55 -10.34
N LYS A 178 -19.63 -12.77 -11.31
CA LYS A 178 -19.09 -14.09 -11.65
C LYS A 178 -18.22 -14.68 -10.53
N PHE A 179 -17.37 -13.86 -9.92
CA PHE A 179 -16.37 -14.30 -8.93
C PHE A 179 -16.82 -14.08 -7.48
N GLY A 180 -18.02 -13.54 -7.25
CA GLY A 180 -18.59 -13.38 -5.91
C GLY A 180 -18.11 -12.14 -5.15
N TYR A 181 -17.57 -11.14 -5.85
CA TYR A 181 -17.10 -9.90 -5.23
C TYR A 181 -18.19 -8.83 -5.17
N LYS A 182 -18.18 -8.02 -4.12
CA LYS A 182 -19.08 -6.87 -3.91
C LYS A 182 -18.30 -5.65 -3.46
N PRO A 183 -18.74 -4.43 -3.82
CA PRO A 183 -18.12 -3.21 -3.31
C PRO A 183 -18.17 -3.16 -1.79
N SER A 184 -17.09 -2.72 -1.17
CA SER A 184 -16.98 -2.56 0.28
C SER A 184 -16.15 -1.32 0.64
N THR A 185 -16.17 -0.99 1.92
CA THR A 185 -15.28 0.02 2.51
C THR A 185 -14.10 -0.64 3.22
N GLY A 186 -12.97 0.06 3.27
CA GLY A 186 -11.73 -0.44 3.87
C GLY A 186 -11.14 0.48 4.93
N ALA A 187 -10.02 0.01 5.47
CA ALA A 187 -9.14 0.74 6.36
C ALA A 187 -7.88 1.20 5.59
N LEU A 188 -6.92 1.79 6.31
CA LEU A 188 -5.61 2.16 5.79
C LEU A 188 -4.99 0.97 5.02
N THR A 189 -4.49 1.25 3.82
CA THR A 189 -3.81 0.31 2.91
C THR A 189 -2.87 1.12 2.01
N ASP A 190 -1.94 0.46 1.33
CA ASP A 190 -1.04 1.14 0.40
C ASP A 190 -1.75 1.86 -0.76
N VAL A 191 -2.79 1.26 -1.34
CA VAL A 191 -3.51 1.93 -2.44
C VAL A 191 -4.24 3.18 -1.98
N TYR A 192 -4.72 3.22 -0.73
CA TYR A 192 -5.24 4.46 -0.16
C TYR A 192 -4.14 5.51 -0.05
N GLN A 193 -2.98 5.13 0.47
CA GLN A 193 -1.86 6.06 0.60
C GLN A 193 -1.37 6.58 -0.76
N LEU A 194 -1.38 5.76 -1.81
CA LEU A 194 -1.10 6.20 -3.18
C LEU A 194 -2.14 7.20 -3.71
N VAL A 195 -3.42 7.03 -3.35
CA VAL A 195 -4.48 8.00 -3.66
C VAL A 195 -4.23 9.33 -2.95
N ILE A 196 -3.89 9.30 -1.66
CA ILE A 196 -3.52 10.51 -0.90
C ILE A 196 -2.29 11.20 -1.50
N ASN A 197 -1.31 10.44 -1.99
CA ASN A 197 -0.12 10.96 -2.67
C ASN A 197 -0.38 11.47 -4.10
N GLY A 198 -1.63 11.42 -4.57
CA GLY A 198 -2.03 12.03 -5.84
C GLY A 198 -1.78 11.17 -7.08
N ILE A 199 -1.87 9.84 -6.97
CA ILE A 199 -1.81 8.95 -8.15
C ILE A 199 -2.91 9.28 -9.17
N ASN A 200 -4.07 9.79 -8.72
CA ASN A 200 -5.22 10.21 -9.54
C ASN A 200 -5.75 9.11 -10.49
N LYS A 201 -5.47 7.84 -10.19
CA LYS A 201 -5.96 6.67 -10.90
C LYS A 201 -6.80 5.80 -9.99
N SER A 202 -7.74 5.07 -10.58
CA SER A 202 -8.58 4.12 -9.84
C SER A 202 -7.70 3.05 -9.23
N CYS A 203 -7.94 2.80 -7.96
CA CYS A 203 -7.35 1.77 -7.16
C CYS A 203 -8.46 0.91 -6.56
N ILE A 204 -8.21 -0.38 -6.44
CA ILE A 204 -9.05 -1.31 -5.69
C ILE A 204 -8.17 -2.10 -4.72
N ASN A 205 -8.76 -2.57 -3.63
CA ASN A 205 -8.17 -3.60 -2.79
C ASN A 205 -9.14 -4.78 -2.65
N THR A 206 -8.72 -6.00 -2.94
CA THR A 206 -9.58 -7.19 -2.90
C THR A 206 -9.28 -8.05 -1.69
N SER A 207 -10.30 -8.72 -1.17
CA SER A 207 -10.08 -9.83 -0.25
C SER A 207 -9.47 -11.06 -0.95
N THR A 208 -8.54 -11.73 -0.28
CA THR A 208 -7.53 -12.61 -0.91
C THR A 208 -7.38 -13.98 -0.23
N GLY A 209 -8.44 -14.54 0.32
CA GLY A 209 -8.51 -15.94 0.76
C GLY A 209 -7.64 -16.31 1.97
N TYR A 210 -7.05 -15.34 2.67
CA TYR A 210 -6.45 -15.54 3.98
C TYR A 210 -7.43 -15.16 5.10
N TYR A 211 -7.25 -15.79 6.25
CA TYR A 211 -8.14 -15.73 7.41
C TYR A 211 -7.34 -15.63 8.70
N ASN A 212 -7.95 -15.00 9.71
CA ASN A 212 -7.33 -14.69 10.99
C ASN A 212 -5.97 -13.97 10.86
N PRO A 213 -5.84 -12.93 9.99
CA PRO A 213 -4.56 -12.24 9.86
C PRO A 213 -4.10 -11.70 11.22
N HIS A 214 -2.78 -11.61 11.36
CA HIS A 214 -2.10 -11.12 12.56
C HIS A 214 -2.32 -11.98 13.81
N GLN A 215 -2.81 -13.20 13.64
CA GLN A 215 -2.94 -14.20 14.68
C GLN A 215 -2.08 -15.42 14.37
N MET A 216 -1.66 -16.14 15.41
CA MET A 216 -0.81 -17.33 15.24
C MET A 216 -1.53 -18.48 14.52
N ASP A 217 -2.86 -18.47 14.49
CA ASP A 217 -3.70 -19.44 13.79
C ASP A 217 -4.16 -18.96 12.41
N GLU A 218 -3.45 -18.00 11.81
CA GLU A 218 -3.74 -17.59 10.44
C GLU A 218 -3.60 -18.75 9.44
N TYR A 219 -4.44 -18.72 8.43
CA TYR A 219 -4.43 -19.73 7.37
C TYR A 219 -4.94 -19.15 6.06
N ILE A 220 -4.64 -19.82 4.97
CA ILE A 220 -5.29 -19.57 3.68
C ILE A 220 -6.21 -20.71 3.32
N GLU A 221 -7.24 -20.39 2.54
CA GLU A 221 -8.08 -21.35 1.85
C GLU A 221 -7.70 -21.37 0.36
N ALA A 222 -7.18 -22.50 -0.13
CA ALA A 222 -6.64 -22.65 -1.47
C ALA A 222 -7.66 -22.25 -2.54
N ARG A 223 -8.93 -22.64 -2.35
CA ARG A 223 -10.00 -22.30 -3.29
C ARG A 223 -10.19 -20.79 -3.43
N ASP A 224 -10.10 -20.05 -2.33
CA ASP A 224 -10.33 -18.61 -2.31
C ASP A 224 -9.14 -17.84 -2.90
N ILE A 225 -7.90 -18.26 -2.61
CA ILE A 225 -6.73 -17.61 -3.23
C ILE A 225 -6.71 -17.83 -4.75
N PHE A 226 -7.13 -19.02 -5.24
CA PHE A 226 -7.22 -19.29 -6.67
C PHE A 226 -8.41 -18.57 -7.34
N ASN A 227 -9.54 -18.45 -6.65
CA ASN A 227 -10.65 -17.61 -7.11
C ASN A 227 -10.22 -16.14 -7.26
N THR A 228 -9.46 -15.62 -6.29
CA THR A 228 -8.90 -14.26 -6.35
C THR A 228 -7.93 -14.11 -7.52
N LEU A 229 -7.01 -15.07 -7.70
CA LEU A 229 -6.07 -15.08 -8.83
C LEU A 229 -6.79 -15.01 -10.18
N ASP A 230 -7.83 -15.83 -10.36
CA ASP A 230 -8.61 -15.87 -11.59
C ASP A 230 -9.45 -14.60 -11.81
N PHE A 231 -9.94 -13.99 -10.73
CA PHE A 231 -10.62 -12.70 -10.76
C PHE A 231 -9.67 -11.58 -11.23
N ILE A 232 -8.48 -11.47 -10.63
CA ILE A 232 -7.48 -10.47 -11.03
C ILE A 232 -7.03 -10.69 -12.48
N ARG A 233 -6.75 -11.93 -12.88
CA ARG A 233 -6.43 -12.25 -14.28
C ARG A 233 -7.54 -11.79 -15.22
N SER A 234 -8.80 -12.00 -14.85
CA SER A 234 -9.95 -11.59 -15.66
C SER A 234 -10.08 -10.07 -15.74
N ILE A 235 -9.81 -9.33 -14.67
CA ILE A 235 -9.78 -7.85 -14.69
C ILE A 235 -8.69 -7.37 -15.64
N LEU A 236 -7.45 -7.88 -15.50
CA LEU A 236 -6.34 -7.46 -16.35
C LEU A 236 -6.62 -7.76 -17.83
N ALA A 237 -7.16 -8.94 -18.14
CA ALA A 237 -7.54 -9.30 -19.52
C ALA A 237 -8.67 -8.43 -20.08
N LEU A 238 -9.64 -8.04 -19.24
CA LEU A 238 -10.78 -7.23 -19.67
C LEU A 238 -10.42 -5.75 -19.88
N LEU A 239 -9.68 -5.17 -18.93
CA LEU A 239 -9.41 -3.74 -18.90
C LEU A 239 -8.14 -3.36 -19.69
N GLY A 240 -7.14 -4.24 -19.70
CA GLY A 240 -5.83 -4.01 -20.32
C GLY A 240 -5.22 -2.67 -19.90
N ASP A 241 -5.01 -1.80 -20.87
CA ASP A 241 -4.34 -0.51 -20.68
C ASP A 241 -5.30 0.67 -20.51
N LYS A 242 -6.61 0.40 -20.42
CA LYS A 242 -7.62 1.44 -20.27
C LYS A 242 -7.38 2.20 -18.97
N THR A 243 -7.31 3.52 -19.06
CA THR A 243 -7.05 4.38 -17.91
C THR A 243 -8.34 4.77 -17.23
N TYR A 244 -8.33 4.78 -15.89
CA TYR A 244 -9.48 5.15 -15.09
C TYR A 244 -9.09 6.22 -14.11
N ASP A 245 -9.35 7.48 -14.45
CA ASP A 245 -9.06 8.59 -13.55
C ASP A 245 -10.03 8.59 -12.37
N LEU A 246 -9.52 8.90 -11.18
CA LEU A 246 -10.41 9.22 -10.08
C LEU A 246 -11.09 10.56 -10.36
N PRO A 247 -12.41 10.69 -10.10
CA PRO A 247 -13.03 12.00 -10.14
C PRO A 247 -12.26 12.88 -9.17
N ARG A 248 -11.85 14.08 -9.61
CA ARG A 248 -11.21 15.07 -8.73
C ARG A 248 -12.15 15.29 -7.56
N SER A 249 -11.87 14.70 -6.42
CA SER A 249 -12.56 15.05 -5.20
C SER A 249 -12.05 16.44 -4.84
N TYR A 250 -12.89 17.45 -5.10
CA TYR A 250 -12.84 18.62 -4.23
C TYR A 250 -13.13 18.09 -2.83
N SER A 251 -12.08 17.85 -2.06
CA SER A 251 -12.22 17.56 -0.64
C SER A 251 -13.08 18.66 -0.04
N LYS A 252 -14.33 18.33 0.32
CA LYS A 252 -15.19 19.15 1.18
C LYS A 252 -14.81 19.01 2.64
N HIS A 253 -13.69 18.36 2.96
CA HIS A 253 -13.08 18.47 4.27
C HIS A 253 -12.21 19.72 4.27
N ALA A 254 -12.90 20.86 4.38
CA ALA A 254 -12.32 21.98 5.09
C ALA A 254 -11.85 21.43 6.44
N PRO A 255 -10.55 21.57 6.81
CA PRO A 255 -10.17 21.40 8.20
C PRO A 255 -11.07 22.34 9.00
N TYR A 256 -11.62 21.85 10.11
CA TYR A 256 -12.49 22.59 11.00
C TYR A 256 -12.08 24.07 11.06
N ALA A 257 -12.85 24.91 10.37
CA ALA A 257 -12.60 26.33 10.33
C ALA A 257 -12.91 26.87 11.72
N THR A 258 -11.88 26.97 12.56
CA THR A 258 -11.90 27.92 13.66
C THR A 258 -11.97 29.31 13.04
N ARG A 259 -13.21 29.80 13.00
CA ARG A 259 -13.64 31.14 12.64
C ARG A 259 -12.59 32.19 13.02
N SER A 260 -11.86 32.70 12.03
CA SER A 260 -11.14 33.96 12.18
C SER A 260 -11.48 34.89 11.02
N TYR A 261 -11.72 36.13 11.39
CA TYR A 261 -12.34 37.20 10.63
C TYR A 261 -11.43 37.72 9.50
N TYR A 262 -12.04 38.15 8.37
CA TYR A 262 -11.57 39.21 7.42
C TYR A 262 -10.16 39.03 6.78
N THR A 263 -9.81 39.34 5.53
CA THR A 263 -10.37 39.85 4.25
C THR A 263 -9.21 39.71 3.21
N PRO A 264 -9.46 39.86 1.89
CA PRO A 264 -8.61 39.31 0.83
C PRO A 264 -7.40 40.18 0.47
N ALA A 265 -6.27 39.55 0.15
CA ALA A 265 -5.23 40.16 -0.67
C ALA A 265 -4.57 39.10 -1.57
N TYR A 266 -4.78 39.26 -2.87
CA TYR A 266 -4.00 38.63 -3.93
C TYR A 266 -2.50 38.76 -3.64
N SER A 267 -1.78 37.64 -3.56
CA SER A 267 -0.35 37.61 -3.86
C SER A 267 -0.08 36.40 -4.74
N LYS A 268 0.35 36.66 -5.97
CA LYS A 268 0.85 35.62 -6.87
C LYS A 268 2.24 35.20 -6.37
N PRO A 269 2.59 33.90 -6.39
CA PRO A 269 3.93 33.46 -6.01
C PRO A 269 4.97 34.11 -6.92
N VAL A 270 6.05 34.62 -6.33
CA VAL A 270 7.16 35.25 -7.05
C VAL A 270 8.17 34.17 -7.38
N GLN A 271 8.27 33.82 -8.67
CA GLN A 271 9.31 32.92 -9.17
C GLN A 271 10.62 33.71 -9.34
N ALA A 272 11.68 33.31 -8.64
CA ALA A 272 13.02 33.84 -8.85
C ALA A 272 13.95 32.72 -9.35
N LYS A 273 14.76 33.04 -10.36
CA LYS A 273 15.70 32.11 -10.99
C LYS A 273 17.07 32.28 -10.34
N GLN A 274 17.63 31.21 -9.77
CA GLN A 274 19.05 31.16 -9.46
C GLN A 274 19.75 30.18 -10.41
N ASP A 275 20.96 30.52 -10.83
CA ASP A 275 21.81 29.68 -11.67
C ASP A 275 22.04 28.33 -10.98
N ASN A 276 21.43 27.27 -11.53
CA ASN A 276 21.81 25.83 -11.50
C ASN A 276 20.61 24.86 -11.69
N ASN A 277 19.65 25.18 -12.55
CA ASN A 277 18.60 24.26 -13.03
C ASN A 277 17.62 23.68 -11.97
N THR A 278 17.51 24.29 -10.80
CA THR A 278 16.46 24.02 -9.80
C THR A 278 15.46 25.19 -9.77
N TRP A 279 14.16 24.88 -9.79
CA TRP A 279 13.10 25.86 -9.59
C TRP A 279 12.75 25.88 -8.11
N GLU A 280 13.07 26.97 -7.41
CA GLU A 280 12.64 27.18 -6.03
C GLU A 280 11.45 28.14 -6.01
N VAL A 281 10.34 27.71 -5.39
CA VAL A 281 9.17 28.56 -5.17
C VAL A 281 9.38 29.28 -3.85
N TYR A 282 9.53 30.60 -3.92
CA TYR A 282 9.61 31.46 -2.74
C TYR A 282 8.21 31.95 -2.40
N ASP A 283 7.75 31.65 -1.20
CA ASP A 283 6.47 32.13 -0.68
C ASP A 283 6.56 32.38 0.83
N CYS A 284 5.54 33.00 1.38
CA CYS A 284 5.42 33.30 2.79
C CYS A 284 5.06 32.03 3.57
N CYS A 285 5.95 31.59 4.48
CA CYS A 285 5.69 30.47 5.37
C CYS A 285 4.44 30.74 6.23
N SER A 286 3.42 29.90 6.16
CA SER A 286 2.19 30.03 6.96
C SER A 286 2.40 29.80 8.45
N GLY A 287 3.51 29.18 8.86
CA GLY A 287 3.86 28.94 10.25
C GLY A 287 4.56 30.11 10.95
N CYS A 288 5.36 30.90 10.22
CA CYS A 288 6.16 31.98 10.81
C CYS A 288 6.11 33.32 10.06
N GLY A 289 5.48 33.37 8.89
CA GLY A 289 5.36 34.58 8.07
C GLY A 289 6.64 34.98 7.32
N HIS A 290 7.72 34.20 7.40
CA HIS A 290 8.95 34.49 6.66
C HIS A 290 8.90 33.99 5.23
N TYR A 291 9.38 34.82 4.29
CA TYR A 291 9.60 34.43 2.90
C TYR A 291 10.82 33.53 2.79
N THR A 292 10.64 32.30 2.31
CA THR A 292 11.69 31.31 2.18
C THR A 292 11.29 30.21 1.19
N VAL A 293 12.20 29.28 0.93
CA VAL A 293 11.95 28.11 0.08
C VAL A 293 10.94 27.20 0.79
N ILE A 294 9.78 26.98 0.16
CA ILE A 294 8.81 26.00 0.63
C ILE A 294 9.29 24.60 0.25
N VAL A 295 9.21 23.68 1.20
CA VAL A 295 9.77 22.34 1.05
C VAL A 295 8.81 21.33 0.39
N GLU A 296 7.48 21.56 0.38
CA GLU A 296 6.49 20.70 -0.31
C GLU A 296 5.22 21.45 -0.77
N ASP A 297 4.64 21.04 -1.91
CA ASP A 297 3.51 21.72 -2.61
C ASP A 297 2.17 21.72 -1.85
N TYR A 298 2.04 20.98 -0.74
CA TYR A 298 0.78 20.84 0.01
C TYR A 298 0.74 21.56 1.36
N PHE A 299 1.89 22.02 1.88
CA PHE A 299 1.99 22.80 3.11
C PHE A 299 2.95 23.97 2.89
N THR A 300 2.45 25.20 2.97
CA THR A 300 3.26 26.42 2.86
C THR A 300 4.13 26.64 4.11
N LEU A 301 4.82 25.62 4.63
CA LEU A 301 5.70 25.73 5.80
C LEU A 301 7.17 25.71 5.37
N CYS A 302 7.99 26.50 6.05
CA CYS A 302 9.44 26.42 5.91
C CYS A 302 9.99 25.22 6.68
N GLN A 303 11.20 24.76 6.33
CA GLN A 303 11.82 23.59 6.96
C GLN A 303 11.80 23.63 8.49
N ALA A 304 12.11 24.77 9.11
CA ALA A 304 12.11 24.89 10.56
C ALA A 304 10.70 24.75 11.19
N CYS A 305 9.67 25.32 10.55
CA CYS A 305 8.28 25.16 11.00
C CYS A 305 7.73 23.76 10.71
N TYR A 306 8.19 23.15 9.61
CA TYR A 306 7.88 21.77 9.25
C TYR A 306 8.46 20.80 10.29
N ASP A 307 9.74 20.93 10.63
CA ASP A 307 10.41 20.08 11.62
C ASP A 307 9.77 20.22 13.00
N GLN A 308 9.39 21.45 13.40
CA GLN A 308 8.69 21.70 14.65
C GLN A 308 7.30 21.06 14.68
N TYR A 309 6.52 21.19 13.60
CA TYR A 309 5.20 20.56 13.47
C TYR A 309 5.28 19.03 13.65
N TYR A 310 6.27 18.38 13.04
CA TYR A 310 6.47 16.94 13.18
C TYR A 310 7.00 16.53 14.55
N ALA A 311 7.86 17.34 15.18
CA ALA A 311 8.30 17.10 16.55
C ALA A 311 7.11 17.14 17.52
N ASP A 312 6.20 18.12 17.38
CA ASP A 312 5.02 18.25 18.23
C ASP A 312 4.02 17.09 18.02
N LEU A 313 3.86 16.61 16.78
CA LEU A 313 3.12 15.39 16.46
C LEU A 313 3.71 14.15 17.14
N PHE A 314 5.03 14.00 17.10
CA PHE A 314 5.75 12.88 17.73
C PHE A 314 5.58 12.87 19.25
N PHE A 315 5.72 14.02 19.92
CA PHE A 315 5.48 14.14 21.36
C PHE A 315 4.02 13.91 21.77
N THR A 316 3.07 14.25 20.91
CA THR A 316 1.64 13.98 21.14
C THR A 316 1.35 12.48 21.07
N TYR A 317 2.05 11.76 20.19
CA TYR A 317 1.95 10.30 20.06
C TYR A 317 2.57 9.57 21.27
N GLU A 318 3.75 10.01 21.73
CA GLU A 318 4.38 9.46 22.94
C GLU A 318 3.57 9.70 24.23
N ARG A 319 2.87 10.83 24.35
CA ARG A 319 1.98 11.08 25.51
C ARG A 319 0.77 10.14 25.51
N LYS A 320 0.18 9.89 24.33
CA LYS A 320 -0.95 8.96 24.20
C LYS A 320 -0.54 7.50 24.48
N SER A 321 0.65 7.09 24.04
CA SER A 321 1.15 5.74 24.31
C SER A 321 1.43 5.52 25.81
N ARG A 322 1.95 6.53 26.52
CA ARG A 322 2.16 6.48 27.98
C ARG A 322 0.85 6.50 28.79
N GLN A 323 -0.16 7.27 28.38
CA GLN A 323 -1.47 7.24 29.03
C GLN A 323 -2.18 5.88 28.86
N ASN A 324 -2.05 5.26 27.70
CA ASN A 324 -2.62 3.93 27.46
C ASN A 324 -1.94 2.81 28.30
N LEU A 325 -0.66 2.99 28.65
CA LEU A 325 0.07 2.07 29.55
C LEU A 325 -0.34 2.21 31.02
N GLU A 326 -0.69 3.42 31.48
CA GLU A 326 -1.18 3.65 32.84
C GLU A 326 -2.61 3.10 33.03
N GLU A 327 -3.47 3.21 32.00
CA GLU A 327 -4.83 2.65 32.00
C GLU A 327 -4.85 1.12 31.94
N SER A 328 -3.83 0.46 31.35
CA SER A 328 -3.72 -1.01 31.40
C SER A 328 -3.25 -1.52 32.76
N SER A 329 -2.37 -0.78 33.47
CA SER A 329 -1.88 -1.19 34.80
C SER A 329 -2.90 -1.07 35.93
N THR A 330 -3.99 -0.32 35.73
CA THR A 330 -5.05 -0.11 36.74
C THR A 330 -6.21 -1.10 36.62
N ARG A 331 -6.20 -1.99 35.62
CA ARG A 331 -7.21 -3.05 35.43
C ARG A 331 -6.80 -4.44 35.92
N GLU A 332 -5.61 -4.61 36.50
CA GLU A 332 -5.11 -5.88 37.06
C GLU A 332 -4.95 -5.89 38.59
N LEU A 333 -5.80 -5.17 39.34
CA LEU A 333 -5.90 -5.30 40.80
C LEU A 333 -7.31 -5.63 41.26
#